data_AF-A0A958G9Z1-F1
#
_entry.id   AF-A0A958G9Z1-F1
#
_cell.length_a   1.000
_cell.length_b   1.000
_cell.length_c   1.000
_cell.angle_alpha   90.00
_cell.angle_beta   90.00
_cell.angle_gamma   90.00
#
_symmetry.space_group_name_H-M   'P 1'
#
loop_
_entity.id
_entity.type
_entity.pdbx_description
1 polymer ?
#
loop_
_entity_poly.entity_id
_entity_poly.type
_entity_poly.pdbx_seq_one_letter_code
_entity_poly.pdbx_strand_id
1 'polypeptide(L)'
;LAPSTAAIAHAPLNDTEDTVGPYPLTVTITPGTAGLVGDSVLIKFGTGSFSQTAPLLPFGNPNEYRGVIAGQGSGVSIQYYISTADSLGFHVNLPANAPADYFSFYAGPDTVAPLLVHSSVPFVDIAELPLSIQAGASDNLGVDSVWVEYTINDQSQAPFGMQRSGDEFSATFPFDSSDVAIDDSVSYRILARDVSAAMNQTVSGPHVFDIRKVLSTIQVVNKGIPDNDPSGISDTLHISEPGYSLKDLEIYLDAIHTHTGDLVVQLTAPNGTMLTLVDRPGYPATPTGSPGIHPKITLDDQAETSIEDIAFSAGQQVLGTFRPDPDLLANVNGFAYSGDWIITVSDHNAGSPGLLRNWGMIAS
;
A
#
# COMPACT_ATOMS: atom_id res chain seq x y z
N LEU A 1 -27.21 16.65 -24.53
CA LEU A 1 -27.35 16.38 -25.99
C LEU A 1 -27.19 14.88 -26.16
N ALA A 2 -28.10 14.20 -26.86
CA ALA A 2 -27.94 12.77 -27.12
C ALA A 2 -26.71 12.54 -28.04
N PRO A 3 -25.94 11.45 -27.84
CA PRO A 3 -24.78 11.16 -28.68
C PRO A 3 -25.21 10.93 -30.14
N SER A 4 -24.34 11.31 -31.08
CA SER A 4 -24.60 11.16 -32.52
C SER A 4 -24.60 9.71 -32.99
N THR A 5 -23.93 8.83 -32.26
CA THR A 5 -23.81 7.39 -32.55
C THR A 5 -24.10 6.57 -31.29
N ALA A 6 -24.38 5.28 -31.46
CA ALA A 6 -24.62 4.38 -30.34
C ALA A 6 -23.36 4.17 -29.49
N ALA A 7 -23.54 3.89 -28.21
CA ALA A 7 -22.47 3.49 -27.29
C ALA A 7 -22.71 2.06 -26.80
N ILE A 8 -21.69 1.22 -26.88
CA ILE A 8 -21.74 -0.20 -26.50
C ILE A 8 -20.88 -0.41 -25.25
N ALA A 9 -21.41 -1.10 -24.25
CA ALA A 9 -20.69 -1.50 -23.04
C ALA A 9 -20.87 -3.00 -22.78
N HIS A 10 -19.77 -3.68 -22.46
CA HIS A 10 -19.72 -5.13 -22.25
C HIS A 10 -18.53 -5.48 -21.36
N ALA A 11 -18.74 -6.39 -20.41
CA ALA A 11 -17.66 -7.03 -19.65
C ALA A 11 -17.17 -8.26 -20.42
N PRO A 12 -15.87 -8.33 -20.80
CA PRO A 12 -15.33 -9.46 -21.53
C PRO A 12 -15.62 -10.81 -20.87
N LEU A 13 -15.77 -11.86 -21.67
CA LEU A 13 -15.85 -13.22 -21.14
C LEU A 13 -14.49 -13.66 -20.60
N ASN A 14 -14.52 -14.31 -19.45
CA ASN A 14 -13.37 -15.01 -18.88
C ASN A 14 -13.10 -16.29 -19.64
N ASP A 15 -11.91 -16.84 -19.44
CA ASP A 15 -11.59 -18.21 -19.85
C ASP A 15 -12.55 -19.19 -19.17
N THR A 16 -12.69 -20.38 -19.74
CA THR A 16 -13.65 -21.38 -19.25
C THR A 16 -13.19 -22.80 -19.53
N GLU A 17 -13.49 -23.71 -18.61
CA GLU A 17 -13.32 -25.15 -18.83
C GLU A 17 -14.55 -25.79 -19.51
N ASP A 18 -15.66 -25.05 -19.68
CA ASP A 18 -16.75 -25.49 -20.56
C ASP A 18 -16.27 -25.41 -22.01
N THR A 19 -16.03 -26.57 -22.61
CA THR A 19 -15.54 -26.68 -24.00
C THR A 19 -16.67 -26.85 -25.02
N VAL A 20 -17.91 -26.92 -24.56
CA VAL A 20 -19.10 -27.21 -25.37
C VAL A 20 -19.90 -25.93 -25.62
N GLY A 21 -20.03 -25.08 -24.61
CA GLY A 21 -20.89 -23.90 -24.66
C GLY A 21 -22.38 -24.26 -24.82
N PRO A 22 -23.21 -23.35 -25.35
CA PRO A 22 -22.87 -22.03 -25.85
C PRO A 22 -22.57 -21.03 -24.73
N TYR A 23 -21.73 -20.03 -25.00
CA TYR A 23 -21.26 -19.05 -24.02
C TYR A 23 -22.14 -17.79 -24.05
N PRO A 24 -23.01 -17.56 -23.04
CA PRO A 24 -23.88 -16.41 -23.01
C PRO A 24 -23.11 -15.14 -22.67
N LEU A 25 -23.49 -14.02 -23.29
CA LEU A 25 -22.98 -12.70 -22.93
C LEU A 25 -24.09 -11.65 -22.93
N THR A 26 -23.94 -10.65 -22.07
CA THR A 26 -24.82 -9.50 -21.95
C THR A 26 -24.09 -8.24 -22.39
N VAL A 27 -24.81 -7.36 -23.10
CA VAL A 27 -24.32 -6.09 -23.63
C VAL A 27 -25.32 -5.00 -23.29
N THR A 28 -24.84 -3.84 -22.86
CA THR A 28 -25.65 -2.62 -22.77
C THR A 28 -25.37 -1.73 -23.97
N ILE A 29 -26.40 -1.31 -24.67
CA ILE A 29 -26.28 -0.48 -25.88
C ILE A 29 -27.17 0.75 -25.73
N THR A 30 -26.54 1.91 -25.56
CA THR A 30 -27.26 3.19 -25.54
C THR A 30 -27.40 3.69 -26.99
N PRO A 31 -28.62 3.80 -27.53
CA PRO A 31 -28.82 4.24 -28.91
C PRO A 31 -28.38 5.70 -29.12
N GLY A 32 -27.84 5.98 -30.31
CA GLY A 32 -27.67 7.34 -30.80
C GLY A 32 -28.99 7.95 -31.27
N THR A 33 -28.95 9.20 -31.76
CA THR A 33 -30.14 9.94 -32.23
C THR A 33 -30.92 9.24 -33.35
N ALA A 34 -30.24 8.46 -34.20
CA ALA A 34 -30.85 7.74 -35.32
C ALA A 34 -31.58 6.44 -34.91
N GLY A 35 -31.47 5.98 -33.66
CA GLY A 35 -32.02 4.70 -33.21
C GLY A 35 -31.34 3.48 -33.85
N LEU A 36 -31.39 2.34 -33.16
CA LEU A 36 -30.78 1.09 -33.65
C LEU A 36 -31.68 0.40 -34.67
N VAL A 37 -31.07 -0.27 -35.66
CA VAL A 37 -31.77 -1.22 -36.53
C VAL A 37 -31.86 -2.56 -35.79
N GLY A 38 -33.06 -3.14 -35.66
CA GLY A 38 -33.28 -4.32 -34.82
C GLY A 38 -32.37 -5.52 -35.10
N ASP A 39 -32.09 -5.80 -36.38
CA ASP A 39 -31.29 -6.96 -36.80
C ASP A 39 -29.79 -6.63 -36.98
N SER A 40 -29.36 -5.40 -36.67
CA SER A 40 -27.98 -4.97 -36.84
C SER A 40 -27.09 -5.22 -35.63
N VAL A 41 -27.68 -5.62 -34.50
CA VAL A 41 -26.97 -5.88 -33.23
C VAL A 41 -26.46 -7.32 -33.22
N LEU A 42 -25.15 -7.48 -33.41
CA LEU A 42 -24.52 -8.76 -33.72
C LEU A 42 -23.26 -9.00 -32.87
N ILE A 43 -22.97 -10.27 -32.61
CA ILE A 43 -21.66 -10.78 -32.19
C ILE A 43 -20.99 -11.38 -33.41
N LYS A 44 -19.76 -10.96 -33.70
CA LYS A 44 -18.90 -11.53 -34.74
C LYS A 44 -17.80 -12.32 -34.05
N PHE A 45 -17.67 -13.61 -34.33
CA PHE A 45 -16.77 -14.48 -33.56
C PHE A 45 -16.16 -15.62 -34.41
N GLY A 46 -15.11 -16.25 -33.88
CA GLY A 46 -14.48 -17.42 -34.49
C GLY A 46 -13.11 -17.75 -33.90
N THR A 47 -12.51 -18.85 -34.35
CA THR A 47 -11.13 -19.23 -34.01
C THR A 47 -10.19 -18.90 -35.17
N GLY A 48 -9.21 -18.02 -34.95
CA GLY A 48 -8.25 -17.57 -35.97
C GLY A 48 -8.81 -16.65 -37.07
N SER A 49 -10.13 -16.57 -37.22
CA SER A 49 -10.86 -15.62 -38.09
C SER A 49 -12.31 -15.45 -37.64
N PHE A 50 -12.93 -14.30 -37.90
CA PHE A 50 -14.34 -14.03 -37.58
C PHE A 50 -15.30 -14.62 -38.63
N SER A 51 -15.44 -15.95 -38.63
CA SER A 51 -16.24 -16.70 -39.62
C SER A 51 -17.72 -16.85 -39.23
N GLN A 52 -18.08 -16.56 -37.98
CA GLN A 52 -19.43 -16.76 -37.45
C GLN A 52 -20.07 -15.46 -36.99
N THR A 53 -21.41 -15.44 -36.96
CA THR A 53 -22.22 -14.31 -36.49
C THR A 53 -23.40 -14.82 -35.69
N ALA A 54 -23.69 -14.19 -34.55
CA ALA A 54 -24.88 -14.44 -33.74
C ALA A 54 -25.63 -13.13 -33.44
N PRO A 55 -26.97 -13.14 -33.37
CA PRO A 55 -27.74 -11.96 -32.99
C PRO A 55 -27.68 -11.69 -31.48
N LEU A 56 -27.74 -10.41 -31.11
CA LEU A 56 -27.98 -9.93 -29.75
C LEU A 56 -29.42 -9.47 -29.65
N LEU A 57 -30.20 -10.09 -28.76
CA LEU A 57 -31.64 -9.85 -28.63
C LEU A 57 -31.92 -9.04 -27.36
N PRO A 58 -32.89 -8.10 -27.35
CA PRO A 58 -33.27 -7.35 -26.15
C PRO A 58 -33.60 -8.28 -24.96
N PHE A 59 -33.15 -7.92 -23.75
CA PHE A 59 -33.26 -8.79 -22.56
C PHE A 59 -33.55 -8.00 -21.29
N GLY A 60 -34.76 -8.15 -20.74
CA GLY A 60 -35.10 -7.77 -19.36
C GLY A 60 -35.22 -6.26 -19.07
N ASN A 61 -34.20 -5.47 -19.42
CA ASN A 61 -34.10 -4.04 -19.14
C ASN A 61 -33.97 -3.21 -20.43
N PRO A 62 -34.33 -1.91 -20.41
CA PRO A 62 -34.03 -1.00 -21.51
C PRO A 62 -32.53 -1.03 -21.83
N ASN A 63 -32.19 -1.04 -23.12
CA ASN A 63 -30.82 -1.03 -23.64
C ASN A 63 -29.98 -2.29 -23.32
N GLU A 64 -30.52 -3.29 -22.64
CA GLU A 64 -29.83 -4.54 -22.36
C GLU A 64 -30.14 -5.58 -23.44
N TYR A 65 -29.09 -6.22 -23.96
CA TYR A 65 -29.17 -7.24 -25.00
C TYR A 65 -28.39 -8.48 -24.57
N ARG A 66 -28.88 -9.65 -24.95
CA ARG A 66 -28.29 -10.95 -24.65
C ARG A 66 -28.09 -11.76 -25.92
N GLY A 67 -26.95 -12.43 -26.00
CA GLY A 67 -26.57 -13.28 -27.12
C GLY A 67 -25.74 -14.45 -26.64
N VAL A 68 -25.40 -15.34 -27.56
CA VAL A 68 -24.58 -16.52 -27.26
C VAL A 68 -23.52 -16.71 -28.33
N ILE A 69 -22.31 -17.08 -27.90
CA ILE A 69 -21.24 -17.57 -28.77
C ILE A 69 -21.34 -19.09 -28.79
N ALA A 70 -21.47 -19.69 -29.97
CA ALA A 70 -21.49 -21.15 -30.09
C ALA A 70 -20.12 -21.76 -29.75
N GLY A 71 -20.11 -22.95 -29.15
CA GLY A 71 -18.88 -23.68 -28.87
C GLY A 71 -18.06 -23.98 -30.13
N GLN A 72 -16.74 -23.89 -30.02
CA GLN A 72 -15.81 -24.12 -31.13
C GLN A 72 -14.80 -25.25 -30.86
N GLY A 73 -15.10 -26.09 -29.87
CA GLY A 73 -14.26 -27.21 -29.46
C GLY A 73 -13.44 -26.93 -28.20
N SER A 74 -12.56 -27.88 -27.86
CA SER A 74 -11.70 -27.83 -26.68
C SER A 74 -10.30 -27.35 -27.03
N GLY A 75 -9.68 -26.59 -26.13
CA GLY A 75 -8.32 -26.10 -26.24
C GLY A 75 -8.16 -24.96 -27.26
N VAL A 76 -9.20 -24.13 -27.42
CA VAL A 76 -9.26 -23.09 -28.46
C VAL A 76 -9.39 -21.70 -27.85
N SER A 77 -8.72 -20.72 -28.46
CA SER A 77 -8.96 -19.30 -28.19
C SER A 77 -10.02 -18.77 -29.15
N ILE A 78 -11.15 -18.33 -28.60
CA ILE A 78 -12.28 -17.79 -29.35
C ILE A 78 -12.18 -16.27 -29.32
N GLN A 79 -12.09 -15.67 -30.50
CA GLN A 79 -12.03 -14.23 -30.68
C GLN A 79 -13.42 -13.71 -31.03
N TYR A 80 -13.81 -12.54 -30.50
CA TYR A 80 -15.08 -11.92 -30.82
C TYR A 80 -15.06 -10.38 -30.71
N TYR A 81 -16.02 -9.75 -31.37
CA TYR A 81 -16.37 -8.35 -31.17
C TYR A 81 -17.88 -8.15 -31.36
N ILE A 82 -18.41 -7.06 -30.80
CA ILE A 82 -19.82 -6.68 -30.91
C ILE A 82 -19.94 -5.61 -31.98
N SER A 83 -20.99 -5.67 -32.80
CA SER A 83 -21.26 -4.70 -33.86
C SER A 83 -22.72 -4.29 -33.85
N THR A 84 -22.98 -3.02 -34.12
CA THR A 84 -24.33 -2.45 -34.27
C THR A 84 -24.39 -1.53 -35.48
N ALA A 85 -25.58 -1.31 -36.02
CA ALA A 85 -25.84 -0.26 -37.00
C ALA A 85 -27.10 0.55 -36.67
N ASP A 86 -27.08 1.85 -36.97
CA ASP A 86 -28.24 2.73 -36.82
C ASP A 86 -29.06 2.86 -38.12
N SER A 87 -30.20 3.56 -38.05
CA SER A 87 -31.09 3.75 -39.20
C SER A 87 -30.50 4.63 -40.32
N LEU A 88 -29.37 5.31 -40.07
CA LEU A 88 -28.63 6.09 -41.06
C LEU A 88 -27.47 5.29 -41.69
N GLY A 89 -27.27 4.03 -41.26
CA GLY A 89 -26.23 3.15 -41.76
C GLY A 89 -24.86 3.32 -41.09
N PHE A 90 -24.76 4.06 -39.98
CA PHE A 90 -23.51 4.13 -39.22
C PHE A 90 -23.33 2.87 -38.37
N HIS A 91 -22.11 2.32 -38.43
CA HIS A 91 -21.73 1.15 -37.65
C HIS A 91 -20.89 1.55 -36.44
N VAL A 92 -21.15 0.90 -35.30
CA VAL A 92 -20.33 1.02 -34.10
C VAL A 92 -19.92 -0.39 -33.66
N ASN A 93 -18.63 -0.56 -33.39
CA ASN A 93 -18.07 -1.81 -32.90
C ASN A 93 -17.54 -1.66 -31.47
N LEU A 94 -17.47 -2.77 -30.74
CA LEU A 94 -16.74 -2.90 -29.49
C LEU A 94 -15.89 -4.18 -29.53
N PRO A 95 -14.55 -4.08 -29.48
CA PRO A 95 -13.74 -2.85 -29.44
C PRO A 95 -13.91 -1.95 -30.69
N ALA A 96 -13.59 -0.66 -30.56
CA ALA A 96 -13.89 0.34 -31.61
C ALA A 96 -13.17 0.07 -32.95
N ASN A 97 -11.93 -0.44 -32.91
CA ASN A 97 -11.15 -0.75 -34.11
C ASN A 97 -11.38 -2.17 -34.65
N ALA A 98 -12.42 -2.88 -34.20
CA ALA A 98 -12.70 -4.21 -34.73
C ALA A 98 -12.87 -4.17 -36.26
N PRO A 99 -12.31 -5.15 -37.01
CA PRO A 99 -11.78 -6.42 -36.51
C PRO A 99 -10.30 -6.44 -36.11
N ALA A 100 -9.58 -5.32 -36.15
CA ALA A 100 -8.17 -5.28 -35.76
C ALA A 100 -7.98 -5.51 -34.24
N ASP A 101 -8.84 -4.89 -33.44
CA ASP A 101 -8.95 -5.11 -32.00
C ASP A 101 -10.17 -6.01 -31.70
N TYR A 102 -10.01 -6.94 -30.77
CA TYR A 102 -11.05 -7.90 -30.41
C TYR A 102 -10.91 -8.36 -28.96
N PHE A 103 -12.01 -8.91 -28.42
CA PHE A 103 -11.98 -9.68 -27.19
C PHE A 103 -11.63 -11.14 -27.50
N SER A 104 -11.06 -11.84 -26.52
CA SER A 104 -10.82 -13.27 -26.63
C SER A 104 -10.93 -13.96 -25.28
N PHE A 105 -11.36 -15.21 -25.29
CA PHE A 105 -11.28 -16.11 -24.14
C PHE A 105 -10.86 -17.51 -24.61
N TYR A 106 -10.29 -18.29 -23.71
CA TYR A 106 -9.87 -19.67 -23.92
C TYR A 106 -10.93 -20.63 -23.40
N ALA A 107 -11.28 -21.63 -24.22
CA ALA A 107 -12.16 -22.73 -23.82
C ALA A 107 -11.35 -24.03 -23.74
N GLY A 108 -10.98 -24.47 -22.55
CA GLY A 108 -10.11 -25.63 -22.32
C GLY A 108 -9.64 -25.74 -20.87
N PRO A 109 -8.77 -26.73 -20.55
CA PRO A 109 -8.21 -26.89 -19.21
C PRO A 109 -7.45 -25.64 -18.79
N ASP A 110 -7.65 -25.22 -17.54
CA ASP A 110 -6.89 -24.11 -17.00
C ASP A 110 -5.58 -24.57 -16.37
N THR A 111 -4.51 -23.86 -16.72
CA THR A 111 -3.14 -24.12 -16.24
C THR A 111 -2.50 -22.87 -15.64
N VAL A 112 -3.23 -21.75 -15.60
CA VAL A 112 -2.74 -20.48 -15.08
C VAL A 112 -3.14 -20.42 -13.62
N ALA A 113 -2.18 -20.13 -12.74
CA ALA A 113 -2.47 -19.94 -11.32
C ALA A 113 -2.84 -18.48 -11.05
N PRO A 114 -3.63 -18.20 -9.99
CA PRO A 114 -3.99 -16.84 -9.62
C PRO A 114 -2.78 -15.93 -9.43
N LEU A 115 -2.87 -14.69 -9.90
CA LEU A 115 -1.98 -13.63 -9.44
C LEU A 115 -2.37 -13.24 -8.01
N LEU A 116 -1.40 -13.19 -7.09
CA LEU A 116 -1.61 -12.84 -5.68
C LEU A 116 -0.63 -11.75 -5.26
N VAL A 117 -1.15 -10.61 -4.78
CA VAL A 117 -0.36 -9.47 -4.31
C VAL A 117 -0.74 -9.14 -2.86
N HIS A 118 0.27 -8.86 -2.04
CA HIS A 118 0.10 -8.54 -0.64
C HIS A 118 1.26 -7.66 -0.14
N SER A 119 0.97 -6.74 0.78
CA SER A 119 1.95 -5.94 1.49
C SER A 119 1.91 -6.27 2.97
N SER A 120 2.99 -6.83 3.51
CA SER A 120 3.13 -7.16 4.92
C SER A 120 3.58 -5.95 5.74
N VAL A 121 3.31 -5.98 7.04
CA VAL A 121 3.95 -5.10 8.05
C VAL A 121 5.01 -5.89 8.82
N PRO A 122 6.13 -5.28 9.25
CA PRO A 122 7.20 -5.98 9.96
C PRO A 122 6.94 -6.19 11.46
N PHE A 123 6.01 -5.42 12.05
CA PHE A 123 5.58 -5.58 13.44
C PHE A 123 4.16 -5.04 13.64
N VAL A 124 3.57 -5.35 14.79
CA VAL A 124 2.28 -4.83 15.23
C VAL A 124 2.40 -4.41 16.70
N ASP A 125 1.86 -3.25 17.07
CA ASP A 125 1.71 -2.90 18.48
C ASP A 125 0.67 -3.84 19.11
N ILE A 126 1.01 -4.46 20.24
CA ILE A 126 0.10 -5.35 20.97
C ILE A 126 -1.24 -4.67 21.30
N ALA A 127 -1.26 -3.33 21.42
CA ALA A 127 -2.47 -2.56 21.67
C ALA A 127 -3.39 -2.40 20.43
N GLU A 128 -2.90 -2.68 19.23
CA GLU A 128 -3.65 -2.60 17.96
C GLU A 128 -4.23 -3.95 17.51
N LEU A 129 -3.97 -5.02 18.25
CA LEU A 129 -4.55 -6.33 17.97
C LEU A 129 -6.08 -6.33 18.18
N PRO A 130 -6.84 -7.08 17.35
CA PRO A 130 -6.38 -8.01 16.32
C PRO A 130 -6.02 -7.35 14.98
N LEU A 131 -4.93 -7.82 14.35
CA LEU A 131 -4.46 -7.29 13.06
C LEU A 131 -5.40 -7.67 11.91
N SER A 132 -5.74 -6.70 11.05
CA SER A 132 -6.41 -6.95 9.77
C SER A 132 -5.45 -6.77 8.58
N ILE A 133 -5.49 -7.71 7.63
CA ILE A 133 -4.66 -7.71 6.41
C ILE A 133 -5.52 -7.77 5.15
N GLN A 134 -4.94 -7.33 4.03
CA GLN A 134 -5.57 -7.30 2.71
C GLN A 134 -4.66 -7.94 1.66
N ALA A 135 -5.24 -8.58 0.65
CA ALA A 135 -4.53 -9.13 -0.49
C ALA A 135 -5.38 -9.00 -1.76
N GLY A 136 -4.73 -8.63 -2.86
CA GLY A 136 -5.34 -8.65 -4.19
C GLY A 136 -5.14 -10.01 -4.83
N ALA A 137 -6.21 -10.63 -5.35
CA ALA A 137 -6.11 -11.88 -6.09
C ALA A 137 -6.99 -11.87 -7.34
N SER A 138 -6.40 -12.21 -8.49
CA SER A 138 -7.08 -12.23 -9.79
C SER A 138 -6.62 -13.43 -10.60
N ASP A 139 -7.51 -13.96 -11.44
CA ASP A 139 -7.25 -15.13 -12.28
C ASP A 139 -8.07 -15.06 -13.57
N ASN A 140 -7.63 -15.72 -14.64
CA ASN A 140 -8.28 -15.72 -15.96
C ASN A 140 -9.62 -16.47 -15.97
N LEU A 141 -9.82 -17.47 -15.10
CA LEU A 141 -11.13 -18.15 -14.90
C LEU A 141 -11.83 -17.61 -13.66
N GLY A 142 -11.05 -17.23 -12.67
CA GLY A 142 -11.50 -16.58 -11.45
C GLY A 142 -10.98 -17.28 -10.20
N VAL A 143 -10.94 -16.52 -9.11
CA VAL A 143 -10.47 -17.00 -7.82
C VAL A 143 -11.63 -17.67 -7.06
N ASP A 144 -11.42 -18.89 -6.57
CA ASP A 144 -12.35 -19.63 -5.70
C ASP A 144 -12.23 -19.13 -4.26
N SER A 145 -11.01 -19.19 -3.70
CA SER A 145 -10.78 -18.87 -2.30
C SER A 145 -9.38 -18.33 -2.05
N VAL A 146 -9.28 -17.48 -1.03
CA VAL A 146 -8.01 -17.00 -0.47
C VAL A 146 -8.05 -17.24 1.03
N TRP A 147 -6.98 -17.78 1.60
CA TRP A 147 -6.87 -18.06 3.03
C TRP A 147 -5.46 -17.84 3.56
N VAL A 148 -5.36 -17.75 4.88
CA VAL A 148 -4.11 -17.57 5.60
C VAL A 148 -3.80 -18.82 6.39
N GLU A 149 -2.55 -19.26 6.29
CA GLU A 149 -1.95 -20.24 7.20
C GLU A 149 -0.86 -19.55 7.99
N TYR A 150 -0.84 -19.75 9.31
CA TYR A 150 0.09 -19.04 10.18
C TYR A 150 0.55 -19.87 11.39
N THR A 151 1.61 -19.37 12.01
CA THR A 151 2.24 -19.88 13.22
C THR A 151 2.47 -18.73 14.19
N ILE A 152 2.40 -19.02 15.49
CA ILE A 152 2.83 -18.12 16.57
C ILE A 152 4.00 -18.84 17.24
N ASN A 153 5.21 -18.25 17.22
CA ASN A 153 6.43 -18.87 17.75
C ASN A 153 6.65 -20.30 17.24
N ASP A 154 6.55 -20.48 15.92
CA ASP A 154 6.61 -21.76 15.20
C ASP A 154 5.50 -22.78 15.54
N GLN A 155 4.56 -22.44 16.42
CA GLN A 155 3.40 -23.29 16.71
C GLN A 155 2.29 -23.04 15.70
N SER A 156 1.94 -24.07 14.94
CA SER A 156 0.88 -24.03 13.92
C SER A 156 -0.47 -23.68 14.51
N GLN A 157 -1.15 -22.74 13.85
CA GLN A 157 -2.50 -22.30 14.18
C GLN A 157 -3.50 -22.79 13.15
N ALA A 158 -4.80 -22.71 13.47
CA ALA A 158 -5.85 -23.05 12.52
C ALA A 158 -5.87 -22.02 11.36
N PRO A 159 -5.91 -22.45 10.09
CA PRO A 159 -6.04 -21.51 8.98
C PRO A 159 -7.40 -20.83 8.98
N PHE A 160 -7.47 -19.63 8.39
CA PHE A 160 -8.70 -18.86 8.26
C PHE A 160 -8.84 -18.27 6.85
N GLY A 161 -10.08 -18.24 6.34
CA GLY A 161 -10.39 -17.69 5.02
C GLY A 161 -10.48 -16.18 5.01
N MET A 162 -10.27 -15.58 3.83
CA MET A 162 -10.43 -14.15 3.59
C MET A 162 -11.78 -13.84 2.94
N GLN A 163 -12.37 -12.71 3.32
CA GLN A 163 -13.62 -12.20 2.74
C GLN A 163 -13.34 -11.44 1.45
N ARG A 164 -14.08 -11.78 0.39
CA ARG A 164 -13.91 -11.23 -0.97
C ARG A 164 -14.79 -9.99 -1.19
N SER A 165 -14.21 -8.97 -1.82
CA SER A 165 -14.90 -7.79 -2.37
C SER A 165 -14.28 -7.41 -3.72
N GLY A 166 -14.81 -7.97 -4.82
CA GLY A 166 -14.18 -7.86 -6.14
C GLY A 166 -12.93 -8.74 -6.21
N ASP A 167 -11.79 -8.15 -6.58
CA ASP A 167 -10.48 -8.82 -6.60
C ASP A 167 -9.68 -8.56 -5.30
N GLU A 168 -10.24 -7.81 -4.35
CA GLU A 168 -9.66 -7.57 -3.04
C GLU A 168 -10.20 -8.57 -2.01
N PHE A 169 -9.30 -9.09 -1.18
CA PHE A 169 -9.58 -10.02 -0.10
C PHE A 169 -9.09 -9.45 1.22
N SER A 170 -9.87 -9.57 2.28
CA SER A 170 -9.50 -9.08 3.61
C SER A 170 -9.81 -10.07 4.71
N ALA A 171 -9.00 -10.09 5.77
CA ALA A 171 -9.25 -10.89 6.95
C ALA A 171 -8.58 -10.30 8.19
N THR A 172 -9.09 -10.69 9.36
CA THR A 172 -8.53 -10.35 10.66
C THR A 172 -7.96 -11.62 11.29
N PHE A 173 -6.75 -11.55 11.84
CA PHE A 173 -6.15 -12.68 12.55
C PHE A 173 -7.04 -13.09 13.74
N PRO A 174 -7.29 -14.39 13.96
CA PRO A 174 -8.21 -14.87 14.99
C PRO A 174 -7.52 -15.01 16.35
N PHE A 175 -6.73 -14.01 16.75
CA PHE A 175 -6.10 -13.90 18.06
C PHE A 175 -6.01 -12.42 18.47
N ASP A 176 -5.98 -12.15 19.78
CA ASP A 176 -5.82 -10.80 20.31
C ASP A 176 -4.66 -10.70 21.32
N SER A 177 -4.57 -9.56 22.03
CA SER A 177 -3.50 -9.30 23.01
C SER A 177 -3.51 -10.22 24.24
N SER A 178 -4.55 -11.04 24.43
CA SER A 178 -4.59 -12.08 25.46
C SER A 178 -3.97 -13.41 25.04
N ASP A 179 -3.79 -13.63 23.74
CA ASP A 179 -3.27 -14.87 23.15
C ASP A 179 -1.76 -14.82 22.86
N VAL A 180 -1.20 -13.62 22.76
CA VAL A 180 0.22 -13.38 22.44
C VAL A 180 0.87 -12.46 23.46
N ALA A 181 2.19 -12.55 23.56
CA ALA A 181 3.03 -11.68 24.37
C ALA A 181 3.92 -10.80 23.49
N ILE A 182 4.51 -9.77 24.11
CA ILE A 182 5.55 -8.97 23.45
C ILE A 182 6.76 -9.86 23.18
N ASP A 183 7.44 -9.59 22.06
CA ASP A 183 8.50 -10.40 21.47
C ASP A 183 8.04 -11.74 20.86
N ASP A 184 6.74 -12.05 20.87
CA ASP A 184 6.22 -13.15 20.05
C ASP A 184 6.37 -12.82 18.56
N SER A 185 6.58 -13.85 17.75
CA SER A 185 6.70 -13.72 16.30
C SER A 185 5.59 -14.50 15.59
N VAL A 186 4.96 -13.86 14.62
CA VAL A 186 3.89 -14.44 13.80
C VAL A 186 4.38 -14.60 12.38
N SER A 187 4.55 -15.85 11.93
CA SER A 187 4.87 -16.17 10.54
C SER A 187 3.63 -16.70 9.83
N TYR A 188 3.33 -16.15 8.65
CA TYR A 188 2.15 -16.52 7.88
C TYR A 188 2.39 -16.56 6.37
N ARG A 189 1.54 -17.27 5.66
CA ARG A 189 1.45 -17.27 4.20
C ARG A 189 0.01 -17.12 3.77
N ILE A 190 -0.19 -16.41 2.66
CA ILE A 190 -1.50 -16.26 2.01
C ILE A 190 -1.52 -17.18 0.80
N LEU A 191 -2.58 -17.98 0.67
CA LEU A 191 -2.78 -18.90 -0.44
C LEU A 191 -4.02 -18.47 -1.21
N ALA A 192 -3.92 -18.40 -2.53
CA ALA A 192 -5.05 -18.20 -3.44
C ALA A 192 -5.21 -19.45 -4.30
N ARG A 193 -6.46 -19.90 -4.46
CA ARG A 193 -6.85 -21.02 -5.33
C ARG A 193 -7.88 -20.54 -6.34
N ASP A 194 -7.72 -20.93 -7.61
CA ASP A 194 -8.70 -20.65 -8.66
C ASP A 194 -9.91 -21.59 -8.63
N VAL A 195 -10.89 -21.31 -9.49
CA VAL A 195 -12.10 -22.13 -9.69
C VAL A 195 -11.88 -23.33 -10.62
N SER A 196 -10.67 -23.52 -11.16
CA SER A 196 -10.40 -24.57 -12.14
C SER A 196 -10.57 -25.96 -11.53
N ALA A 197 -10.78 -26.96 -12.38
CA ALA A 197 -10.77 -28.35 -11.98
C ALA A 197 -9.39 -28.78 -11.42
N ALA A 198 -8.31 -28.16 -11.88
CA ALA A 198 -6.95 -28.39 -11.40
C ALA A 198 -6.68 -27.72 -10.04
N MET A 199 -7.51 -26.75 -9.64
CA MET A 199 -7.36 -25.95 -8.43
C MET A 199 -5.96 -25.33 -8.37
N ASN A 200 -5.54 -24.61 -9.41
CA ASN A 200 -4.20 -24.04 -9.40
C ASN A 200 -4.07 -23.02 -8.26
N GLN A 201 -2.87 -22.95 -7.70
CA GLN A 201 -2.60 -22.21 -6.47
C GLN A 201 -1.37 -21.32 -6.59
N THR A 202 -1.47 -20.17 -5.93
CA THR A 202 -0.35 -19.27 -5.68
C THR A 202 -0.21 -19.02 -4.20
N VAL A 203 1.03 -18.95 -3.72
CA VAL A 203 1.38 -18.70 -2.32
C VAL A 203 2.21 -17.43 -2.22
N SER A 204 1.84 -16.55 -1.31
CA SER A 204 2.60 -15.36 -0.92
C SER A 204 3.09 -15.52 0.52
N GLY A 205 4.41 -15.55 0.71
CA GLY A 205 5.05 -15.71 2.02
C GLY A 205 6.21 -16.73 2.02
N PRO A 206 6.76 -17.05 3.20
CA PRO A 206 6.30 -16.59 4.51
C PRO A 206 6.55 -15.09 4.70
N HIS A 207 5.56 -14.43 5.27
CA HIS A 207 5.65 -13.08 5.84
C HIS A 207 5.82 -13.24 7.36
N VAL A 208 6.46 -12.28 7.99
CA VAL A 208 6.69 -12.29 9.44
C VAL A 208 6.40 -10.91 10.01
N PHE A 209 5.70 -10.87 11.13
CA PHE A 209 5.64 -9.69 11.99
C PHE A 209 5.87 -10.07 13.44
N ASP A 210 6.55 -9.18 14.17
CA ASP A 210 6.75 -9.31 15.60
C ASP A 210 5.65 -8.56 16.38
N ILE A 211 5.29 -9.07 17.55
CA ILE A 211 4.44 -8.37 18.51
C ILE A 211 5.32 -7.45 19.35
N ARG A 212 5.09 -6.14 19.26
CA ARG A 212 5.88 -5.11 19.94
C ARG A 212 5.05 -4.26 20.87
N LYS A 213 5.72 -3.49 21.73
CA LYS A 213 5.08 -2.38 22.45
C LYS A 213 5.46 -1.09 21.75
N VAL A 214 4.49 -0.39 21.19
CA VAL A 214 4.77 0.97 20.73
C VAL A 214 4.47 1.96 21.86
N LEU A 215 5.45 2.82 22.14
CA LEU A 215 5.34 3.96 23.04
C LEU A 215 5.52 5.23 22.22
N SER A 216 4.54 6.13 22.25
CA SER A 216 4.66 7.48 21.69
C SER A 216 4.43 8.49 22.80
N THR A 217 5.44 9.29 23.11
CA THR A 217 5.34 10.33 24.14
C THR A 217 6.01 11.61 23.65
N ILE A 218 5.24 12.71 23.62
CA ILE A 218 5.72 14.05 23.26
C ILE A 218 5.50 14.98 24.46
N GLN A 219 6.56 15.67 24.86
CA GLN A 219 6.59 16.64 25.94
C GLN A 219 6.64 18.06 25.41
N VAL A 220 5.79 18.92 25.97
CA VAL A 220 5.86 20.37 25.78
C VAL A 220 6.91 20.93 26.73
N VAL A 221 7.90 21.65 26.20
CA VAL A 221 9.08 22.12 26.94
C VAL A 221 9.08 23.63 27.10
N ASN A 222 8.99 24.37 26.00
CA ASN A 222 9.10 25.84 25.95
C ASN A 222 10.35 26.40 26.68
N LYS A 223 11.52 25.83 26.43
CA LYS A 223 12.81 26.34 26.94
C LYS A 223 13.57 27.08 25.84
N GLY A 224 14.10 28.26 26.17
CA GLY A 224 14.92 29.05 25.25
C GLY A 224 16.26 28.38 24.99
N ILE A 225 16.67 28.28 23.72
CA ILE A 225 18.00 27.80 23.33
C ILE A 225 18.93 29.03 23.33
N PRO A 226 19.95 29.09 24.21
CA PRO A 226 20.86 30.22 24.27
C PRO A 226 21.67 30.36 22.97
N ASP A 227 21.85 31.61 22.52
CA ASP A 227 22.61 31.96 21.31
C ASP A 227 24.10 31.64 21.49
N ASN A 228 24.68 30.90 20.54
CA ASN A 228 26.10 30.53 20.50
C ASN A 228 26.66 29.99 21.84
N ASP A 229 25.89 29.13 22.52
CA ASP A 229 26.30 28.42 23.73
C ASP A 229 26.32 26.90 23.47
N PRO A 230 27.52 26.29 23.33
CA PRO A 230 27.66 24.84 23.15
C PRO A 230 27.09 24.01 24.32
N SER A 231 26.83 24.61 25.47
CA SER A 231 26.17 23.92 26.60
C SER A 231 24.67 23.76 26.37
N GLY A 232 24.07 24.64 25.55
CA GLY A 232 22.67 24.59 25.15
C GLY A 232 21.66 24.55 26.29
N ILE A 233 20.53 23.88 26.03
CA ILE A 233 19.56 23.47 27.04
C ILE A 233 19.45 21.97 27.09
N SER A 234 18.99 21.46 28.23
CA SER A 234 18.53 20.08 28.37
C SER A 234 17.10 20.00 28.89
N ASP A 235 16.39 18.97 28.46
CA ASP A 235 15.09 18.59 28.96
C ASP A 235 15.01 17.08 29.15
N THR A 236 14.29 16.63 30.18
CA THR A 236 14.20 15.22 30.55
C THR A 236 12.78 14.72 30.34
N LEU A 237 12.67 13.58 29.65
CA LEU A 237 11.47 12.79 29.49
C LEU A 237 11.62 11.50 30.32
N HIS A 238 10.72 11.30 31.29
CA HIS A 238 10.71 10.11 32.14
C HIS A 238 9.71 9.08 31.62
N ILE A 239 10.18 7.87 31.31
CA ILE A 239 9.34 6.74 30.88
C ILE A 239 9.21 5.73 32.03
N SER A 240 7.98 5.50 32.50
CA SER A 240 7.67 4.60 33.63
C SER A 240 7.15 3.22 33.21
N GLU A 241 7.66 2.67 32.11
CA GLU A 241 7.23 1.37 31.55
C GLU A 241 8.39 0.35 31.56
N PRO A 242 8.65 -0.33 32.69
CA PRO A 242 9.75 -1.28 32.81
C PRO A 242 9.45 -2.60 32.08
N GLY A 243 10.51 -3.34 31.75
CA GLY A 243 10.41 -4.73 31.31
C GLY A 243 10.43 -4.96 29.80
N TYR A 244 10.52 -3.90 29.00
CA TYR A 244 10.65 -3.99 27.54
C TYR A 244 12.00 -3.43 27.09
N SER A 245 12.50 -3.92 25.94
CA SER A 245 13.74 -3.42 25.30
C SER A 245 13.47 -2.83 23.92
N LEU A 246 14.10 -1.70 23.60
CA LEU A 246 14.00 -1.03 22.32
C LEU A 246 14.35 -1.97 21.16
N LYS A 247 13.48 -2.05 20.16
CA LYS A 247 13.78 -2.58 18.83
C LYS A 247 14.01 -1.47 17.83
N ASP A 248 13.40 -0.32 18.08
CA ASP A 248 13.43 0.85 17.22
C ASP A 248 13.16 2.12 18.02
N LEU A 249 13.73 3.25 17.59
CA LEU A 249 13.60 4.55 18.25
C LEU A 249 13.59 5.68 17.23
N GLU A 250 12.52 6.45 17.21
CA GLU A 250 12.42 7.73 16.50
C GLU A 250 12.35 8.90 17.50
N ILE A 251 12.92 10.04 17.12
CA ILE A 251 12.90 11.26 17.94
C ILE A 251 12.14 12.37 17.23
N TYR A 252 11.04 12.81 17.84
CA TYR A 252 10.30 13.99 17.38
C TYR A 252 10.94 15.25 17.98
N LEU A 253 11.22 16.23 17.12
CA LEU A 253 11.78 17.53 17.51
C LEU A 253 10.94 18.66 16.92
N ASP A 254 10.58 19.63 17.75
CA ASP A 254 9.91 20.86 17.35
C ASP A 254 10.57 22.07 18.01
N ALA A 255 11.35 22.82 17.24
CA ALA A 255 12.05 24.01 17.70
C ALA A 255 11.75 25.24 16.82
N ILE A 256 11.83 26.41 17.43
CA ILE A 256 11.90 27.70 16.73
C ILE A 256 13.38 28.09 16.68
N HIS A 257 13.95 28.13 15.48
CA HIS A 257 15.27 28.69 15.19
C HIS A 257 15.26 29.37 13.82
N THR A 258 16.06 30.42 13.62
CA THR A 258 16.12 31.12 12.33
C THR A 258 17.09 30.48 11.33
N HIS A 259 17.95 29.57 11.80
CA HIS A 259 18.94 28.83 11.00
C HIS A 259 19.16 27.43 11.56
N THR A 260 18.67 26.40 10.90
CA THR A 260 18.72 25.01 11.42
C THR A 260 20.15 24.47 11.41
N GLY A 261 20.99 24.94 10.48
CA GLY A 261 22.42 24.61 10.43
C GLY A 261 23.26 25.10 11.61
N ASP A 262 22.68 25.87 12.52
CA ASP A 262 23.36 26.29 13.74
C ASP A 262 23.15 25.31 14.91
N LEU A 263 22.17 24.41 14.77
CA LEU A 263 21.75 23.52 15.86
C LEU A 263 22.57 22.24 15.91
N VAL A 264 22.93 21.84 17.14
CA VAL A 264 23.33 20.48 17.48
C VAL A 264 22.27 19.91 18.40
N VAL A 265 21.83 18.68 18.11
CA VAL A 265 20.82 17.97 18.91
C VAL A 265 21.40 16.63 19.33
N GLN A 266 21.39 16.38 20.64
CA GLN A 266 21.87 15.14 21.23
C GLN A 266 20.80 14.52 22.11
N LEU A 267 20.82 13.19 22.19
CA LEU A 267 19.99 12.41 23.09
C LEU A 267 20.89 11.60 24.01
N THR A 268 20.63 11.66 25.32
CA THR A 268 21.26 10.79 26.31
C THR A 268 20.24 9.77 26.78
N ALA A 269 20.55 8.48 26.57
CA ALA A 269 19.76 7.36 27.02
C ALA A 269 19.88 7.15 28.55
N PRO A 270 18.96 6.41 29.20
CA PRO A 270 18.98 6.19 30.64
C PRO A 270 20.25 5.55 31.20
N ASN A 271 21.01 4.84 30.37
CA ASN A 271 22.29 4.25 30.75
C ASN A 271 23.51 5.19 30.57
N GLY A 272 23.27 6.43 30.14
CA GLY A 272 24.29 7.44 29.88
C GLY A 272 24.88 7.43 28.47
N THR A 273 24.47 6.52 27.58
CA THR A 273 24.87 6.56 26.17
C THR A 273 24.36 7.84 25.53
N MET A 274 25.26 8.57 24.87
CA MET A 274 24.94 9.81 24.16
C MET A 274 24.95 9.58 22.65
N LEU A 275 23.90 10.02 21.98
CA LEU A 275 23.72 9.97 20.54
C LEU A 275 23.65 11.41 20.02
N THR A 276 24.48 11.76 19.06
CA THR A 276 24.25 12.97 18.25
C THR A 276 23.22 12.62 17.19
N LEU A 277 22.19 13.44 17.05
CA LEU A 277 21.11 13.23 16.07
C LEU A 277 21.14 14.26 14.93
N VAL A 278 21.60 15.46 15.24
CA VAL A 278 21.75 16.58 14.30
C VAL A 278 23.08 17.27 14.64
N ASP A 279 23.94 17.49 13.65
CA ASP A 279 25.23 18.17 13.82
C ASP A 279 25.40 19.26 12.77
N ARG A 280 24.70 20.37 12.98
CA ARG A 280 24.79 21.57 12.14
C ARG A 280 24.50 21.29 10.66
N PRO A 281 23.24 20.95 10.30
CA PRO A 281 22.75 20.68 8.94
C PRO A 281 23.48 21.46 7.86
N GLY A 282 24.18 20.79 6.95
CA GLY A 282 24.86 21.40 5.79
C GLY A 282 26.24 22.02 6.09
N TYR A 283 26.72 21.98 7.33
CA TYR A 283 28.11 22.30 7.68
C TYR A 283 29.01 21.07 7.47
N PRO A 284 30.28 21.21 7.02
CA PRO A 284 30.98 22.42 6.61
C PRO A 284 30.80 22.78 5.13
N ALA A 285 29.91 22.11 4.39
CA ALA A 285 29.70 22.37 2.97
C ALA A 285 29.31 23.84 2.71
N THR A 286 28.52 24.43 3.60
CA THR A 286 28.37 25.88 3.75
C THR A 286 28.98 26.35 5.09
N PRO A 287 29.63 27.52 5.14
CA PRO A 287 30.29 28.00 6.37
C PRO A 287 29.33 28.21 7.56
N THR A 288 28.06 28.45 7.28
CA THR A 288 27.00 28.75 8.26
C THR A 288 25.95 27.64 8.35
N GLY A 289 26.20 26.47 7.75
CA GLY A 289 25.17 25.43 7.62
C GLY A 289 23.96 25.87 6.78
N SER A 290 22.88 25.12 6.90
CA SER A 290 21.66 25.19 6.12
C SER A 290 20.73 26.27 6.68
N PRO A 291 20.27 27.22 5.85
CA PRO A 291 19.48 28.37 6.29
C PRO A 291 17.98 28.08 6.50
N GLY A 292 17.60 26.79 6.55
CA GLY A 292 16.23 26.38 6.88
C GLY A 292 15.83 26.83 8.28
N ILE A 293 14.54 27.02 8.53
CA ILE A 293 14.02 27.58 9.78
C ILE A 293 13.09 26.60 10.50
N HIS A 294 12.92 26.81 11.80
CA HIS A 294 11.89 26.21 12.64
C HIS A 294 11.71 24.68 12.43
N PRO A 295 12.75 23.86 12.70
CA PRO A 295 12.67 22.43 12.46
C PRO A 295 11.54 21.81 13.27
N LYS A 296 10.65 21.14 12.54
CA LYS A 296 9.59 20.29 13.08
C LYS A 296 9.66 18.96 12.36
N ILE A 297 10.50 18.07 12.90
CA ILE A 297 10.98 16.88 12.23
C ILE A 297 10.83 15.64 13.10
N THR A 298 10.82 14.47 12.46
CA THR A 298 11.07 13.19 13.11
C THR A 298 12.44 12.69 12.63
N LEU A 299 13.27 12.25 13.57
CA LEU A 299 14.58 11.67 13.31
C LEU A 299 14.45 10.16 13.44
N ASP A 300 14.64 9.45 12.34
CA ASP A 300 14.39 8.01 12.16
C ASP A 300 15.53 7.41 11.33
N ASP A 301 16.19 6.37 11.83
CA ASP A 301 17.34 5.74 11.16
C ASP A 301 16.97 5.02 9.86
N GLN A 302 15.69 4.71 9.67
CA GLN A 302 15.16 4.08 8.46
C GLN A 302 14.75 5.09 7.38
N ALA A 303 14.78 6.40 7.69
CA ALA A 303 14.47 7.42 6.72
C ALA A 303 15.50 7.45 5.57
N GLU A 304 15.02 7.66 4.34
CA GLU A 304 15.88 7.62 3.14
C GLU A 304 16.87 8.78 3.10
N THR A 305 16.46 9.98 3.52
CA THR A 305 17.26 11.20 3.41
C THR A 305 17.85 11.63 4.75
N SER A 306 19.16 11.85 4.80
CA SER A 306 19.84 12.44 5.95
C SER A 306 19.41 13.89 6.19
N ILE A 307 19.35 14.30 7.46
CA ILE A 307 19.11 15.69 7.86
C ILE A 307 20.24 16.64 7.41
N GLU A 308 21.45 16.12 7.24
CA GLU A 308 22.65 16.88 6.86
C GLU A 308 22.79 17.05 5.33
N ASP A 309 22.25 16.12 4.55
CA ASP A 309 22.39 16.09 3.08
C ASP A 309 21.40 17.02 2.35
N ILE A 310 20.52 17.71 3.07
CA ILE A 310 19.47 18.55 2.48
C ILE A 310 19.84 20.04 2.51
N ALA A 311 19.91 20.62 1.32
CA ALA A 311 20.01 22.06 1.15
C ALA A 311 18.62 22.71 1.33
N PHE A 312 18.35 23.25 2.51
CA PHE A 312 17.16 24.07 2.74
C PHE A 312 17.39 25.50 2.26
N SER A 313 16.34 26.15 1.76
CA SER A 313 16.39 27.56 1.37
C SER A 313 16.14 28.48 2.56
N ALA A 314 16.67 29.69 2.53
CA ALA A 314 16.42 30.70 3.56
C ALA A 314 14.91 30.94 3.73
N GLY A 315 14.43 30.85 4.97
CA GLY A 315 13.01 31.02 5.30
C GLY A 315 12.14 29.77 5.06
N GLN A 316 12.69 28.70 4.49
CA GLN A 316 11.97 27.43 4.31
C GLN A 316 11.87 26.72 5.66
N GLN A 317 10.67 26.33 6.05
CA GLN A 317 10.49 25.50 7.22
C GLN A 317 11.03 24.08 6.97
N VAL A 318 11.81 23.57 7.93
CA VAL A 318 12.33 22.20 7.88
C VAL A 318 11.26 21.26 8.46
N LEU A 319 10.67 20.43 7.59
CA LEU A 319 9.55 19.53 7.89
C LEU A 319 9.81 18.15 7.30
N GLY A 320 9.36 17.11 8.01
CA GLY A 320 9.38 15.72 7.51
C GLY A 320 10.12 14.77 8.43
N THR A 321 10.40 13.58 7.91
CA THR A 321 11.20 12.55 8.59
C THR A 321 12.57 12.49 7.93
N PHE A 322 13.64 12.49 8.73
CA PHE A 322 15.01 12.50 8.26
C PHE A 322 15.86 11.50 9.04
N ARG A 323 16.88 10.94 8.38
CA ARG A 323 17.87 10.12 9.03
C ARG A 323 18.81 11.01 9.84
N PRO A 324 19.11 10.69 11.11
CA PRO A 324 20.12 11.40 11.87
C PRO A 324 21.50 11.28 11.22
N ASP A 325 22.40 12.19 11.53
CA ASP A 325 23.80 12.09 11.09
C ASP A 325 24.73 12.64 12.20
N PRO A 326 25.67 11.83 12.73
CA PRO A 326 25.85 10.41 12.44
C PRO A 326 24.63 9.58 12.86
N ASP A 327 24.27 8.62 12.03
CA ASP A 327 23.13 7.75 12.32
C ASP A 327 23.49 6.70 13.38
N LEU A 328 23.09 6.97 14.63
CA LEU A 328 23.43 6.16 15.80
C LEU A 328 22.20 5.67 16.57
N LEU A 329 20.97 5.87 16.06
CA LEU A 329 19.75 5.48 16.80
C LEU A 329 19.69 3.96 17.02
N ALA A 330 20.02 3.14 16.02
CA ALA A 330 20.14 1.69 16.17
C ALA A 330 21.10 1.23 17.29
N ASN A 331 22.04 2.07 17.77
CA ASN A 331 22.97 1.70 18.86
C ASN A 331 22.29 1.54 20.22
N VAL A 332 21.07 2.05 20.38
CA VAL A 332 20.28 1.85 21.61
C VAL A 332 19.33 0.65 21.53
N ASN A 333 19.32 -0.08 20.41
CA ASN A 333 18.55 -1.32 20.32
C ASN A 333 19.00 -2.31 21.41
N GLY A 334 18.03 -2.87 22.11
CA GLY A 334 18.21 -3.72 23.28
C GLY A 334 18.28 -2.97 24.62
N PHE A 335 18.33 -1.64 24.63
CA PHE A 335 18.25 -0.87 25.89
C PHE A 335 16.81 -0.86 26.43
N ALA A 336 16.65 -0.68 27.74
CA ALA A 336 15.32 -0.54 28.32
C ALA A 336 14.65 0.78 27.88
N TYR A 337 13.34 0.75 27.60
CA TYR A 337 12.56 1.99 27.37
C TYR A 337 12.53 2.86 28.63
N SER A 338 12.37 2.23 29.79
CA SER A 338 12.15 2.90 31.06
C SER A 338 13.37 3.69 31.53
N GLY A 339 13.11 4.87 32.09
CA GLY A 339 14.13 5.73 32.68
C GLY A 339 14.08 7.14 32.11
N ASP A 340 15.13 7.89 32.41
CA ASP A 340 15.27 9.28 32.01
C ASP A 340 15.99 9.37 30.67
N TRP A 341 15.26 9.82 29.65
CA TRP A 341 15.82 10.23 28.38
C TRP A 341 16.03 11.74 28.40
N ILE A 342 17.22 12.20 28.03
CA ILE A 342 17.58 13.62 28.11
C ILE A 342 17.91 14.11 26.71
N ILE A 343 17.13 15.06 26.19
CA ILE A 343 17.51 15.79 24.98
C ILE A 343 18.37 16.99 25.38
N THR A 344 19.42 17.25 24.60
CA THR A 344 20.23 18.47 24.67
C THR A 344 20.20 19.15 23.32
N VAL A 345 19.87 20.45 23.31
CA VAL A 345 19.84 21.27 22.08
C VAL A 345 20.70 22.50 22.30
N SER A 346 21.70 22.69 21.46
CA SER A 346 22.62 23.84 21.50
C SER A 346 22.67 24.56 20.17
N ASP A 347 22.99 25.85 20.25
CA ASP A 347 23.27 26.70 19.10
C ASP A 347 24.77 26.99 19.06
N HIS A 348 25.38 26.77 17.90
CA HIS A 348 26.83 26.85 17.67
C HIS A 348 27.24 28.03 16.79
N ASN A 349 26.36 28.99 16.55
CA ASN A 349 26.67 30.17 15.76
C ASN A 349 25.98 31.41 16.34
N ALA A 350 26.65 32.57 16.28
CA ALA A 350 26.08 33.78 16.86
C ALA A 350 25.04 34.42 15.93
N GLY A 351 23.94 34.89 16.52
CA GLY A 351 23.04 35.85 15.90
C GLY A 351 21.55 35.59 16.10
N SER A 352 21.13 34.45 16.65
CA SER A 352 19.71 34.16 16.85
C SER A 352 19.48 33.09 17.91
N PRO A 353 19.09 33.46 19.14
CA PRO A 353 18.63 32.45 20.11
C PRO A 353 17.37 31.74 19.59
N GLY A 354 17.15 30.53 20.10
CA GLY A 354 16.02 29.68 19.73
C GLY A 354 15.03 29.39 20.86
N LEU A 355 14.10 28.49 20.57
CA LEU A 355 13.18 27.92 21.55
C LEU A 355 12.91 26.45 21.21
N LEU A 356 13.20 25.53 22.13
CA LEU A 356 12.67 24.17 22.05
C LEU A 356 11.21 24.20 22.51
N ARG A 357 10.28 23.98 21.58
CA ARG A 357 8.84 23.95 21.88
C ARG A 357 8.47 22.60 22.45
N ASN A 358 8.73 21.55 21.68
CA ASN A 358 8.35 20.19 22.01
C ASN A 358 9.44 19.22 21.57
N TRP A 359 9.54 18.09 22.25
CA TRP A 359 10.24 16.93 21.74
C TRP A 359 9.60 15.66 22.30
N GLY A 360 9.92 14.52 21.73
CA GLY A 360 9.40 13.25 22.20
C GLY A 360 10.10 12.08 21.56
N MET A 361 9.66 10.89 21.95
CA MET A 361 10.12 9.63 21.39
C MET A 361 8.94 8.81 20.89
N ILE A 362 9.14 8.12 19.78
CA ILE A 362 8.32 7.01 19.31
C ILE A 362 9.25 5.79 19.37
N ALA A 363 8.86 4.77 20.10
CA ALA A 363 9.73 3.64 20.37
C ALA A 363 8.94 2.34 20.24
N SER A 364 9.51 1.33 19.58
CA SER A 364 8.88 0.00 19.38
C SER A 364 9.75 -1.14 19.81
#